data_AF-A0A4U0RFA0-F1
#
_entry.id   AF-A0A4U0RFA0-F1
#
_cell.length_a   1.000
_cell.length_b   1.000
_cell.length_c   1.000
_cell.angle_alpha   90.00
_cell.angle_beta   90.00
_cell.angle_gamma   90.00
#
_symmetry.space_group_name_H-M   'P 1'
#
loop_
_entity.id
_entity.type
_entity.pdbx_description
1 polymer ?
#
loop_
_entity_poly.entity_id
_entity_poly.type
_entity_poly.pdbx_seq_one_letter_code
_entity_poly.pdbx_strand_id
1 'polypeptide(L)'
;MPIETIVTLDDMKEHLALTGDQQDDDMLIQLKLDAAQSLIERMLGYGLIAQFEVAHAVPPDLREAVMQLAAWWYENREAVMERGAPLPFGVAEIIDAHRDRSF
;
A
#
# COMPACT_ATOMS: atom_id res chain seq x y z
N MET A 1 0.47 -4.05 -17.60
CA MET A 1 -0.38 -5.09 -16.99
C MET A 1 -1.15 -4.39 -15.88
N PRO A 2 -2.48 -4.55 -15.76
CA PRO A 2 -3.17 -4.06 -14.57
C PRO A 2 -2.54 -4.76 -13.35
N ILE A 3 -2.16 -3.98 -12.35
CA ILE A 3 -1.73 -4.52 -11.06
C ILE A 3 -3.00 -5.08 -10.43
N GLU A 4 -3.05 -6.39 -10.20
CA GLU A 4 -4.14 -6.97 -9.41
C GLU A 4 -3.95 -6.49 -7.96
N THR A 5 -4.91 -5.71 -7.48
CA THR A 5 -4.80 -4.98 -6.21
C THR A 5 -5.15 -5.90 -5.03
N ILE A 6 -4.29 -5.93 -4.03
CA ILE A 6 -4.51 -6.78 -2.82
C ILE A 6 -5.50 -6.17 -1.82
N VAL A 7 -5.82 -4.90 -2.01
CA VAL A 7 -6.74 -4.08 -1.22
C VAL A 7 -7.63 -3.33 -2.22
N THR A 8 -8.93 -3.23 -1.96
CA THR A 8 -9.86 -2.51 -2.82
C THR A 8 -9.94 -1.03 -2.47
N LEU A 9 -10.52 -0.22 -3.36
CA LEU A 9 -10.78 1.18 -3.07
C LEU A 9 -11.73 1.34 -1.87
N ASP A 10 -12.73 0.48 -1.74
CA ASP A 10 -13.69 0.52 -0.63
C ASP A 10 -13.00 0.22 0.70
N ASP A 11 -12.13 -0.80 0.76
CA ASP A 11 -11.31 -1.08 1.95
C ASP A 11 -10.46 0.15 2.34
N MET A 12 -9.88 0.82 1.34
CA MET A 12 -9.06 2.00 1.55
C MET A 12 -9.89 3.20 2.06
N LYS A 13 -11.12 3.36 1.57
CA LYS A 13 -12.04 4.40 2.04
C LYS A 13 -12.49 4.14 3.48
N GLU A 14 -12.77 2.88 3.83
CA GLU A 14 -13.03 2.49 5.21
C GLU A 14 -11.84 2.81 6.13
N HIS A 15 -10.61 2.50 5.68
CA HIS A 15 -9.39 2.83 6.42
C HIS A 15 -9.19 4.35 6.62
N LEU A 16 -9.59 5.17 5.66
CA LEU A 16 -9.54 6.64 5.74
C LEU A 16 -10.74 7.25 6.50
N ALA A 17 -11.64 6.41 7.04
CA ALA A 17 -12.90 6.83 7.65
C ALA A 17 -13.77 7.70 6.72
N LEU A 18 -13.76 7.39 5.41
CA LEU A 18 -14.62 8.00 4.40
C LEU A 18 -15.89 7.18 4.20
N THR A 19 -17.01 7.85 3.98
CA THR A 19 -18.28 7.20 3.62
C THR A 19 -18.33 6.89 2.12
N GLY A 20 -19.07 5.84 1.73
CA GLY A 20 -19.09 5.36 0.34
C GLY A 20 -19.60 6.38 -0.69
N ASP A 21 -20.37 7.37 -0.26
CA ASP A 21 -20.87 8.48 -1.09
C ASP A 21 -19.84 9.59 -1.33
N GLN A 22 -18.71 9.61 -0.60
CA GLN A 22 -17.62 10.55 -0.84
C GLN A 22 -16.71 10.08 -1.99
N GLN A 23 -17.00 10.51 -3.22
CA GLN A 23 -16.32 10.02 -4.44
C GLN A 23 -15.31 11.01 -5.04
N ASP A 24 -15.23 12.23 -4.52
CA ASP A 24 -14.42 13.32 -5.10
C ASP A 24 -12.93 12.94 -5.23
N ASP A 25 -12.41 12.16 -4.29
CA ASP A 25 -11.00 11.75 -4.22
C ASP A 25 -10.75 10.29 -4.65
N ASP A 26 -11.75 9.56 -5.17
CA ASP A 26 -11.64 8.13 -5.51
C ASP A 26 -10.45 7.82 -6.44
N MET A 27 -10.32 8.61 -7.51
CA MET A 27 -9.22 8.46 -8.48
C MET A 27 -7.85 8.73 -7.84
N LEU A 28 -7.78 9.69 -6.92
CA LEU A 28 -6.55 10.02 -6.22
C LEU A 28 -6.18 8.93 -5.23
N ILE A 29 -7.14 8.43 -4.44
CA ILE A 29 -6.95 7.34 -3.49
C ILE A 29 -6.48 6.08 -4.21
N GLN A 30 -7.12 5.72 -5.34
CA GLN A 30 -6.70 4.59 -6.16
C GLN A 30 -5.25 4.74 -6.63
N LEU A 31 -4.85 5.92 -7.11
CA LEU A 31 -3.47 6.18 -7.55
C LEU A 31 -2.46 6.01 -6.41
N LYS A 32 -2.79 6.44 -5.19
CA LYS A 32 -1.93 6.25 -4.01
C LYS A 32 -1.83 4.78 -3.62
N LEU A 33 -2.95 4.06 -3.68
CA LEU A 33 -3.02 2.63 -3.37
C LEU A 33 -2.15 1.80 -4.32
N ASP A 34 -2.30 2.02 -5.64
CA ASP A 34 -1.51 1.34 -6.67
C ASP A 34 0.00 1.63 -6.51
N ALA A 35 0.33 2.89 -6.24
CA ALA A 35 1.72 3.29 -6.01
C ALA A 35 2.30 2.65 -4.74
N ALA A 36 1.50 2.52 -3.67
CA ALA A 36 1.93 1.97 -2.39
C ALA A 36 2.21 0.47 -2.51
N GLN A 37 1.31 -0.28 -3.15
CA GLN A 37 1.53 -1.69 -3.48
C GLN A 37 2.80 -1.86 -4.33
N SER A 38 2.96 -1.05 -5.39
CA SER A 38 4.14 -1.13 -6.26
C SER A 38 5.45 -0.85 -5.51
N LEU A 39 5.47 0.10 -4.57
CA LEU A 39 6.66 0.37 -3.78
C LEU A 39 6.98 -0.81 -2.84
N ILE A 40 5.98 -1.35 -2.15
CA ILE A 40 6.17 -2.47 -1.24
C ILE A 40 6.68 -3.71 -1.99
N GLU A 41 6.11 -4.04 -3.14
CA GLU A 41 6.59 -5.14 -4.00
C GLU A 41 8.06 -4.96 -4.40
N ARG A 42 8.46 -3.72 -4.77
CA ARG A 42 9.87 -3.42 -5.08
C ARG A 42 10.79 -3.58 -3.87
N MET A 43 10.33 -3.26 -2.67
CA MET A 43 11.13 -3.41 -1.45
C MET A 43 11.25 -4.87 -1.01
N LEU A 44 10.18 -5.65 -1.19
CA LEU A 44 10.14 -7.09 -0.92
C LEU A 44 10.98 -7.91 -1.92
N GLY A 45 11.06 -7.43 -3.17
CA GLY A 45 11.78 -8.11 -4.26
C GLY A 45 10.90 -9.05 -5.10
N TYR A 46 9.60 -9.11 -4.82
CA TYR A 46 8.63 -9.95 -5.52
C TYR A 46 7.27 -9.25 -5.62
N GLY A 47 6.46 -9.64 -6.60
CA GLY A 47 5.07 -9.20 -6.71
C GLY A 47 4.19 -9.97 -5.72
N LEU A 48 3.28 -9.29 -5.02
CA LEU A 48 2.47 -9.91 -3.96
C LEU A 48 1.54 -10.98 -4.55
N ILE A 49 0.85 -10.67 -5.65
CA ILE A 49 0.00 -11.64 -6.34
C ILE A 49 0.84 -12.75 -7.01
N ALA A 50 2.04 -12.44 -7.48
CA ALA A 50 2.93 -13.46 -8.04
C ALA A 50 3.41 -14.48 -6.98
N GLN A 51 3.59 -14.03 -5.73
CA GLN A 51 4.06 -14.85 -4.61
C GLN A 51 2.93 -15.63 -3.93
N PHE A 52 1.78 -14.99 -3.73
CA PHE A 52 0.66 -15.55 -2.95
C PHE A 52 -0.49 -16.07 -3.83
N GLU A 53 -0.40 -15.91 -5.15
CA GLU A 53 -1.36 -16.32 -6.20
C GLU A 53 -2.73 -15.62 -6.14
N VAL A 54 -3.21 -15.28 -4.94
CA VAL A 54 -4.53 -14.69 -4.68
C VAL A 54 -4.46 -13.64 -3.57
N ALA A 55 -5.24 -12.57 -3.70
CA ALA A 55 -5.21 -11.43 -2.78
C ALA A 55 -5.45 -11.80 -1.29
N HIS A 56 -6.33 -12.76 -1.01
CA HIS A 56 -6.64 -13.19 0.35
C HIS A 56 -5.55 -14.05 1.00
N ALA A 57 -4.65 -14.64 0.21
CA ALA A 57 -3.51 -15.41 0.72
C ALA A 57 -2.33 -14.51 1.14
N VAL A 58 -2.33 -13.24 0.74
CA VAL A 58 -1.35 -12.27 1.23
C VAL A 58 -1.44 -12.16 2.76
N PRO A 59 -0.33 -12.02 3.49
CA PRO A 59 -0.36 -11.76 4.93
C PRO A 59 -1.14 -10.48 5.29
N PRO A 60 -1.93 -10.47 6.39
CA PRO A 60 -2.72 -9.29 6.79
C PRO A 60 -1.88 -8.05 7.08
N ASP A 61 -0.69 -8.21 7.63
CA ASP A 61 0.25 -7.13 7.92
C ASP A 61 0.79 -6.48 6.64
N LEU A 62 1.02 -7.24 5.57
CA LEU A 62 1.37 -6.67 4.26
C LEU A 62 0.22 -5.86 3.64
N ARG A 63 -1.02 -6.30 3.81
CA ARG A 63 -2.20 -5.49 3.43
C ARG A 63 -2.27 -4.19 4.22
N GLU A 64 -2.07 -4.27 5.53
CA GLU A 64 -2.01 -3.10 6.40
C GLU A 64 -0.90 -2.13 6.01
N ALA A 65 0.30 -2.64 5.69
CA ALA A 65 1.42 -1.81 5.25
C ALA A 65 1.11 -1.02 3.96
N VAL A 66 0.39 -1.64 3.01
CA VAL A 66 -0.08 -0.96 1.79
C VAL A 66 -1.07 0.16 2.15
N MET A 67 -2.06 -0.11 2.99
CA MET A 67 -3.05 0.88 3.40
C MET A 67 -2.41 2.06 4.15
N GLN A 68 -1.53 1.80 5.11
CA GLN A 68 -0.85 2.85 5.86
C GLN A 68 0.01 3.75 4.98
N LEU A 69 0.75 3.17 4.03
CA LEU A 69 1.57 3.93 3.08
C LEU A 69 0.70 4.78 2.15
N ALA A 70 -0.38 4.20 1.61
CA ALA A 70 -1.32 4.91 0.76
C ALA A 70 -2.02 6.06 1.49
N ALA A 71 -2.48 5.83 2.73
CA ALA A 71 -3.11 6.82 3.58
C ALA A 71 -2.16 7.98 3.87
N TRP A 72 -0.93 7.66 4.25
CA TRP A 72 0.08 8.67 4.53
C TRP A 72 0.38 9.56 3.32
N TRP A 73 0.50 9.00 2.11
CA TRP A 73 0.66 9.81 0.90
C TRP A 73 -0.58 10.58 0.48
N TYR A 74 -1.76 10.10 0.82
CA TYR A 74 -3.01 10.80 0.58
C TYR A 74 -3.18 11.99 1.54
N GLU A 75 -2.76 11.87 2.80
CA GLU A 75 -2.80 12.98 3.76
C GLU A 75 -1.71 14.02 3.51
N ASN A 76 -0.52 13.59 3.09
CA ASN A 76 0.66 14.43 2.93
C ASN A 76 0.85 14.90 1.47
N ARG A 77 -0.23 15.38 0.82
CA ARG A 77 -0.23 15.77 -0.62
C ARG A 77 0.73 16.90 -0.97
N GLU A 78 0.95 17.80 -0.01
CA GLU A 78 1.78 19.01 -0.15
C GLU A 78 3.14 18.89 0.54
N ALA A 79 3.41 17.76 1.21
CA ALA A 79 4.70 17.57 1.83
C ALA A 79 5.75 17.44 0.71
N VAL A 80 6.69 18.39 0.66
CA VAL A 80 7.95 18.19 -0.03
C VAL A 80 8.59 16.99 0.64
N MET A 81 8.36 15.79 0.07
CA MET A 81 8.98 14.56 0.49
C MET A 81 10.48 14.77 0.39
N GLU A 82 11.10 15.13 1.51
CA GLU A 82 12.54 15.19 1.61
C GLU A 82 13.06 13.81 1.22
N ARG A 83 14.12 13.76 0.40
CA ARG A 83 14.73 12.47 0.05
C ARG A 83 15.08 11.75 1.35
N GLY A 84 14.42 10.62 1.61
CA GLY A 84 14.60 9.87 2.85
C GLY A 84 13.53 10.12 3.93
N ALA A 85 12.38 10.73 3.59
CA ALA A 85 11.24 10.76 4.49
C ALA A 85 10.94 9.34 5.04
N PRO A 86 10.83 9.19 6.37
CA PRO A 86 10.67 7.87 6.97
C PRO A 86 9.35 7.26 6.51
N LEU A 87 9.36 5.94 6.29
CA LEU A 87 8.13 5.18 6.10
C LEU A 87 7.22 5.34 7.33
N PRO A 88 5.89 5.26 7.18
CA PRO A 88 4.99 5.20 8.31
C PRO A 88 5.43 4.13 9.31
N PHE A 89 5.20 4.40 10.60
CA PHE A 89 5.66 3.54 11.69
C PHE A 89 5.20 2.08 11.47
N GLY A 90 6.11 1.12 11.62
CA GLY A 90 5.82 -0.30 11.44
C GLY A 90 5.91 -0.82 9.99
N VAL A 91 5.72 0.02 8.97
CA VAL A 91 5.80 -0.41 7.56
C VAL A 91 7.17 -1.01 7.22
N ALA A 92 8.25 -0.37 7.68
CA ALA A 92 9.61 -0.87 7.45
C ALA A 92 9.86 -2.24 8.12
N GLU A 93 9.31 -2.46 9.31
CA GLU A 93 9.46 -3.71 10.07
C GLU A 93 8.70 -4.85 9.39
N ILE A 94 7.48 -4.58 8.91
CA ILE A 94 6.68 -5.53 8.14
C ILE A 94 7.43 -5.92 6.86
N ILE A 95 7.93 -4.93 6.11
CA ILE A 95 8.67 -5.22 4.87
C ILE A 95 9.90 -6.07 5.16
N ASP A 96 10.70 -5.74 6.18
CA ASP A 96 11.91 -6.50 6.51
C ASP A 96 11.60 -7.95 6.93
N ALA A 97 10.46 -8.19 7.59
CA ALA A 97 10.00 -9.53 7.98
C ALA A 97 9.58 -10.41 6.80
N HIS A 98 9.05 -9.81 5.73
CA HIS A 98 8.55 -10.52 4.54
C HIS A 98 9.50 -10.47 3.34
N ARG A 99 10.59 -9.70 3.44
CA ARG A 99 11.56 -9.54 2.36
C ARG A 99 12.24 -10.88 2.06
N ASP A 100 12.35 -11.21 0.79
CA ASP A 100 13.14 -12.35 0.39
C ASP A 100 14.63 -12.06 0.69
N ARG A 101 15.20 -12.86 1.60
CA ARG A 101 16.61 -12.76 2.01
C ARG A 101 17.48 -13.81 1.32
N SER A 102 17.00 -14.45 0.25
CA SER A 102 17.85 -15.29 -0.56
C SER A 102 19.01 -14.47 -1.15
N PHE A 103 20.23 -14.87 -0.77
CA PHE A 103 21.51 -14.27 -1.16
C PHE A 103 21.97 -14.77 -2.53
#